data_AF-R7Z982-F1
#
_entry.id   AF-R7Z982-F1
#
_cell.length_a   1.000
_cell.length_b   1.000
_cell.length_c   1.000
_cell.angle_alpha   90.00
_cell.angle_beta   90.00
_cell.angle_gamma   90.00
#
_symmetry.space_group_name_H-M   'P 1'
#
loop_
_entity.id
_entity.type
_entity.pdbx_description
1 polymer ?
#
loop_
_entity_poly.entity_id
_entity_poly.type
_entity_poly.pdbx_seq_one_letter_code
_entity_poly.pdbx_strand_id
1 'polypeptide(L)' 'MIKSLKGQFILSIFVAIGFVYSTFSNIEFTVDERFLSVRILFFFIMILSVFNAGLLTEKYIQTRKKK' A
#
# COMPACT_ATOMS: atom_id res chain seq x y z
N MET A 1 -9.44 -4.36 15.10
CA MET A 1 -8.04 -3.95 15.32
C MET A 1 -7.19 -5.21 15.52
N ILE A 2 -6.42 -5.62 14.53
CA ILE A 2 -5.59 -6.84 14.64
C ILE A 2 -4.54 -6.59 15.71
N LYS A 3 -4.60 -7.34 16.82
CA LYS A 3 -3.72 -7.12 17.98
C LYS A 3 -2.24 -7.43 17.72
N SER A 4 -1.92 -8.17 16.66
CA SER A 4 -0.55 -8.62 16.36
C SER A 4 0.19 -7.64 15.45
N LEU A 5 1.33 -7.12 15.92
CA LEU A 5 2.24 -6.26 15.14
C LEU A 5 2.73 -6.97 13.87
N LYS A 6 2.99 -8.28 13.95
CA LYS A 6 3.38 -9.12 12.80
C LYS A 6 2.24 -9.24 11.78
N GLY A 7 1.00 -9.39 12.26
CA GLY A 7 -0.17 -9.49 11.40
C GLY A 7 -0.44 -8.18 10.66
N GLN A 8 -0.39 -7.04 11.37
CA GLN A 8 -0.52 -5.72 10.76
C GLN A 8 0.55 -5.48 9.69
N PHE A 9 1.79 -5.91 9.95
CA PHE A 9 2.89 -5.80 9.00
C PHE A 9 2.66 -6.63 7.72
N ILE A 10 2.29 -7.90 7.87
CA ILE A 10 2.03 -8.77 6.71
C ILE A 10 0.86 -8.23 5.88
N LEU A 11 -0.21 -7.79 6.55
CA LEU A 11 -1.37 -7.20 5.88
C LEU A 11 -1.03 -5.89 5.17
N SER A 12 -0.19 -5.03 5.74
CA SER A 12 0.19 -3.78 5.07
C SER A 12 0.98 -4.03 3.78
N ILE A 13 1.81 -5.07 3.75
CA ILE A 13 2.51 -5.51 2.53
C ILE A 13 1.52 -5.98 1.48
N PHE A 14 0.58 -6.87 1.84
CA PHE A 14 -0.43 -7.35 0.89
C PHE A 14 -1.31 -6.22 0.34
N VAL A 15 -1.71 -5.27 1.20
CA VAL A 15 -2.49 -4.11 0.78
C VAL A 15 -1.69 -3.22 -0.17
N ALA A 16 -0.39 -2.97 0.10
CA ALA A 16 0.47 -2.20 -0.79
C ALA A 16 0.63 -2.88 -2.15
N ILE A 17 0.89 -4.19 -2.19
CA ILE A 17 0.96 -4.97 -3.44
C ILE A 17 -0.36 -4.90 -4.20
N GLY A 18 -1.50 -5.03 -3.50
CA GLY A 18 -2.83 -4.92 -4.09
C GLY A 18 -3.09 -3.56 -4.73
N PHE A 19 -2.72 -2.47 -4.07
CA PHE A 19 -2.86 -1.13 -4.64
C PHE A 19 -1.92 -0.90 -5.83
N VAL A 20 -0.69 -1.41 -5.78
CA VAL A 20 0.24 -1.37 -6.92
C VAL A 20 -0.38 -2.09 -8.12
N TYR A 21 -0.80 -3.34 -7.94
CA TYR A 21 -1.42 -4.13 -9.00
C TYR A 21 -2.68 -3.47 -9.56
N SER A 22 -3.57 -3.01 -8.68
CA SER A 22 -4.80 -2.31 -9.06
C SER A 22 -4.50 -1.03 -9.82
N THR A 23 -3.54 -0.22 -9.37
CA THR A 23 -3.23 1.05 -10.02
C THR A 23 -2.66 0.80 -11.41
N PHE A 24 -1.67 -0.09 -11.55
CA PHE A 24 -1.06 -0.38 -12.85
C PHE A 24 -2.01 -1.07 -13.83
N SER A 25 -2.86 -2.00 -13.37
CA SER A 25 -3.84 -2.68 -14.23
C SER A 25 -4.89 -1.72 -14.80
N ASN A 26 -5.15 -0.61 -14.10
CA ASN A 26 -6.12 0.40 -14.52
C ASN A 26 -5.50 1.57 -15.30
N ILE A 27 -4.18 1.62 -15.52
CA ILE A 27 -3.52 2.71 -16.27
C ILE A 27 -3.79 2.61 -17.78
N GLU A 28 -3.78 1.41 -18.37
CA GLU A 28 -3.89 1.23 -19.83
C GLU A 28 -5.33 1.11 -20.37
N PHE A 29 -6.31 0.73 -19.54
CA PHE A 29 -7.63 0.31 -20.04
C PHE A 29 -8.73 1.40 -20.06
N THR A 30 -8.48 2.59 -19.52
CA THR A 30 -9.52 3.64 -19.40
C THR A 30 -9.00 5.01 -19.86
N VAL A 31 -8.93 5.24 -21.17
CA VAL A 31 -8.84 6.60 -21.75
C VAL A 31 -10.24 7.25 -21.72
N ASP A 32 -10.88 7.20 -20.55
CA ASP A 32 -12.18 7.80 -20.32
C ASP A 32 -12.00 8.84 -19.22
N GLU A 33 -12.03 10.12 -19.61
CA GLU A 33 -11.73 11.27 -18.75
C GLU A 33 -12.64 11.34 -17.52
N ARG A 34 -13.80 10.67 -17.56
CA ARG A 34 -14.74 10.57 -16.43
C ARG A 34 -14.12 9.93 -15.18
N PHE A 35 -13.06 9.14 -15.33
CA PHE A 35 -12.39 8.45 -14.21
C PHE A 35 -11.04 9.05 -13.83
N LEU A 36 -10.66 10.19 -14.40
CA LEU A 36 -9.34 10.80 -14.20
C LEU A 36 -9.11 11.16 -12.71
N SER A 37 -10.10 11.71 -12.02
CA SER A 37 -10.02 12.02 -10.59
C SER A 37 -9.86 10.77 -9.71
N VAL A 38 -10.57 9.70 -10.03
CA VAL A 38 -10.48 8.42 -9.30
C VAL A 38 -9.11 7.80 -9.49
N ARG A 39 -8.56 7.84 -10.72
CA ARG A 39 -7.23 7.33 -11.02
C ARG A 39 -6.14 8.08 -10.25
N ILE A 40 -6.21 9.42 -10.21
CA ILE A 40 -5.27 10.24 -9.43
C ILE A 40 -5.36 9.89 -7.94
N LEU A 41 -6.57 9.77 -7.39
CA LEU A 41 -6.79 9.39 -6.00
C LEU A 41 -6.17 8.02 -5.68
N PHE A 42 -6.40 7.01 -6.53
CA PHE A 42 -5.83 5.68 -6.34
C PHE A 42 -4.30 5.67 -6.43
N PHE A 43 -3.72 6.52 -7.27
CA PHE A 43 -2.27 6.75 -7.31
C PHE A 43 -1.74 7.26 -5.97
N PHE A 44 -2.40 8.25 -5.36
CA PHE A 44 -2.02 8.73 -4.03
C PHE A 44 -2.18 7.65 -2.96
N ILE A 45 -3.28 6.90 -2.99
CA ILE A 45 -3.53 5.80 -2.05
C ILE A 45 -2.45 4.71 -2.18
N MET A 46 -2.04 4.37 -3.41
CA MET A 46 -0.94 3.44 -3.66
C MET A 46 0.36 3.94 -3.02
N ILE A 47 0.75 5.20 -3.27
CA ILE A 47 1.96 5.78 -2.69
C ILE A 47 1.93 5.73 -1.16
N LEU A 48 0.81 6.17 -0.55
CA LEU A 48 0.63 6.14 0.89
C LEU A 48 0.69 4.72 1.47
N SER A 49 0.12 3.74 0.76
CA SER A 49 0.14 2.34 1.17
C SER A 49 1.56 1.77 1.15
N VAL A 50 2.33 2.05 0.10
CA VAL A 50 3.74 1.60 0.00
C VAL A 50 4.59 2.27 1.07
N PHE A 51 4.42 3.58 1.28
CA PHE A 51 5.12 4.32 2.32
C PHE A 51 4.83 3.75 3.72
N ASN A 52 3.56 3.48 4.03
CA ASN A 52 3.18 2.87 5.31
C ASN A 52 3.75 1.45 5.49
N ALA A 53 3.79 0.64 4.42
CA ALA A 53 4.44 -0.66 4.46
C ALA A 53 5.95 -0.54 4.76
N GLY A 54 6.62 0.45 4.17
CA GLY A 54 8.02 0.78 4.46
C GLY A 54 8.26 1.16 5.93
N LEU A 55 7.47 2.10 6.47
CA LEU A 55 7.57 2.50 7.87
C LEU A 55 7.32 1.33 8.84
N LEU A 56 6.35 0.47 8.54
CA LEU A 56 6.10 -0.73 9.35
C LEU A 56 7.25 -1.75 9.25
N THR A 57 7.88 -1.85 8.09
CA THR A 57 9.09 -2.68 7.89
C THR A 57 10.21 -2.18 8.79
N GLU A 58 10.47 -0.88 8.79
CA GLU A 58 11.51 -0.27 9.62
C GLU A 58 11.23 -0.52 11.12
N LYS A 59 10.00 -0.25 11.57
CA LYS A 59 9.58 -0.52 12.96
C LYS A 59 9.75 -2.00 13.33
N TYR A 60 9.43 -2.91 12.40
CA TYR A 60 9.58 -4.34 12.63
C TYR A 60 11.06 -4.75 12.78
N ILE A 61 11.94 -4.23 11.92
CA ILE A 61 13.39 -4.46 12.00
C ILE A 61 13.96 -3.90 13.29
N GLN A 62 13.61 -2.67 13.67
CA GLN A 62 14.07 -2.04 14.91
C GLN A 62 13.63 -2.83 16.15
N THR A 63 12.38 -3.32 16.16
CA THR A 63 11.86 -4.17 17.25
C THR A 63 12.61 -5.49 17.35
N ARG A 64 13.02 -6.07 16.21
CA ARG A 64 13.83 -7.30 16.16
C ARG A 64 15.28 -7.09 16.61
N LYS A 65 15.86 -5.90 16.42
CA LYS A 65 17.23 -5.56 16.87
C LYS A 65 17.31 -5.23 18.38
N LYS A 66 16.21 -4.77 18.97
CA LYS A 66 16.13 -4.46 20.42
C LYS A 66 15.79 -5.67 21.30
N LYS A 67 15.39 -6.80 20.69
CA LYS A 67 15.16 -8.08 21.35
C LYS A 67 16.36 -8.98 21.13
#